data_AF-A0A7C1M2F1-F1
#
_entry.id   AF-A0A7C1M2F1-F1
#
_cell.length_a   1.000
_cell.length_b   1.000
_cell.length_c   1.000
_cell.angle_alpha   90.00
_cell.angle_beta   90.00
_cell.angle_gamma   90.00
#
_symmetry.space_group_name_H-M   'P 1'
#
loop_
_entity.id
_entity.type
_entity.pdbx_description
1 polymer ?
#
loop_
_entity_poly.entity_id
_entity_poly.type
_entity_poly.pdbx_seq_one_letter_code
_entity_poly.pdbx_strand_id
1 'polypeptide(L)'
;MTDHVTASAAQDSALLNRRSFLRTGLGGALFLGTVSVTVGLSGCSTAPAGRLGAVETRMDARYQFQFLTADDIDLFEALLPAILGSALTEQPNTRRMAIAGTVERIDASIHKFGPANQKELRQLFDLLNFPPTRVAIARVWPAWRNATVEQADAFLERWRTGSIGLFNNGYMALTKITNVAFYGYQENWYLSGYPGPPEWAVNALPQFRNA
;
A
#
# COMPACT_ATOMS: atom_id res chain seq x y z
N MET A 1 10.13 48.40 50.25
CA MET A 1 11.15 48.02 49.26
C MET A 1 11.06 46.51 49.11
N THR A 2 10.28 46.08 48.13
CA THR A 2 9.92 44.70 47.78
C THR A 2 11.00 44.07 46.90
N ASP A 3 10.91 42.74 46.80
CA ASP A 3 11.55 41.86 45.80
C ASP A 3 13.03 41.56 46.00
N HIS A 4 13.34 40.33 46.44
CA HIS A 4 14.49 39.50 46.01
C HIS A 4 14.57 38.20 46.84
N VAL A 5 13.53 37.35 46.90
CA VAL A 5 13.68 35.99 47.50
C VAL A 5 13.00 34.88 46.67
N THR A 6 12.19 35.17 45.67
CA THR A 6 11.41 34.14 44.95
C THR A 6 12.11 33.46 43.76
N ALA A 7 13.37 33.80 43.44
CA ALA A 7 14.06 33.24 42.25
C ALA A 7 14.87 31.95 42.50
N SER A 8 15.25 31.64 43.75
CA SER A 8 16.16 30.52 44.04
C SER A 8 15.46 29.15 44.04
N ALA A 9 14.27 29.03 44.64
CA ALA A 9 13.55 27.76 44.79
C ALA A 9 13.03 27.16 43.45
N ALA A 10 12.76 28.01 42.46
CA ALA A 10 12.30 27.58 41.14
C ALA A 10 13.44 26.99 40.27
N GLN A 11 14.69 27.42 40.50
CA GLN A 11 15.84 26.92 39.75
C GLN A 11 16.31 25.55 40.24
N ASP A 12 16.26 25.30 41.56
CA ASP A 12 16.59 23.98 42.13
C ASP A 12 15.59 22.89 41.71
N SER A 13 14.31 23.24 41.60
CA SER A 13 13.25 22.34 41.15
C SER A 13 13.44 21.88 39.69
N ALA A 14 13.95 22.77 38.83
CA ALA A 14 14.21 22.45 37.43
C ALA A 14 15.48 21.59 37.23
N LEU A 15 16.49 21.75 38.08
CA LEU A 15 17.72 20.95 38.03
C LEU A 15 17.52 19.53 38.59
N LEU A 16 16.64 19.36 39.58
CA LEU A 16 16.26 18.06 40.12
C LEU A 16 15.42 17.23 39.13
N ASN A 17 14.61 17.90 38.30
CA ASN A 17 13.76 17.21 37.32
C ASN A 17 14.55 16.68 36.11
N ARG A 18 15.57 17.41 35.65
CA ARG A 18 16.44 16.99 34.52
C ARG A 18 17.31 15.77 34.85
N ARG A 19 17.83 15.68 36.09
CA ARG A 19 18.62 14.53 36.56
C ARG A 19 17.75 13.30 36.87
N SER A 20 16.50 13.50 37.31
CA SER A 20 15.53 12.40 37.48
C SER A 20 15.10 11.82 36.13
N PHE A 21 14.85 12.68 35.13
CA PHE A 21 14.41 12.27 33.80
C PHE A 21 15.45 11.47 33.01
N LEU A 22 16.74 11.78 33.17
CA LEU A 22 17.84 10.97 32.59
C LEU A 22 18.08 9.67 33.36
N ARG A 23 17.65 9.57 34.63
CA ARG A 23 17.71 8.34 35.41
C ARG A 23 16.55 7.38 35.09
N THR A 24 15.42 7.89 34.59
CA THR A 24 14.29 7.08 34.10
C THR A 24 14.46 6.62 32.65
N GLY A 25 15.46 7.16 31.91
CA GLY A 25 15.78 6.76 30.52
C GLY A 25 16.74 5.57 30.36
N LEU A 26 17.24 5.00 31.47
CA LEU A 26 18.22 3.90 31.48
C LEU A 26 17.61 2.56 31.92
N GLY A 27 16.30 2.39 31.74
CA GLY A 27 15.54 1.18 32.10
C GLY A 27 14.88 0.48 30.91
N GLY A 28 15.42 0.64 29.70
CA GLY A 28 14.83 0.11 28.45
C GLY A 28 15.83 -0.59 27.53
N ALA A 29 16.88 -1.19 28.09
CA ALA A 29 17.82 -2.01 27.34
C ALA A 29 17.98 -3.36 28.03
N LEU A 30 17.92 -4.42 27.23
CA LEU A 30 18.02 -5.86 27.55
C LEU A 30 16.70 -6.59 27.82
N PHE A 31 15.85 -6.66 26.79
CA PHE A 31 15.03 -7.87 26.55
C PHE A 31 15.13 -8.30 25.08
N LEU A 32 16.34 -8.57 24.62
CA LEU A 32 16.59 -9.41 23.44
C LEU A 32 17.49 -10.58 23.86
N GLY A 33 17.05 -11.28 24.90
CA GLY A 33 17.46 -12.66 25.12
C GLY A 33 16.70 -13.52 24.13
N THR A 34 17.42 -14.12 23.20
CA THR A 34 17.07 -15.28 22.36
C THR A 34 15.66 -15.85 22.57
N VAL A 35 14.67 -15.21 21.98
CA VAL A 35 13.39 -15.84 21.71
C VAL A 35 13.52 -16.44 20.31
N SER A 36 14.15 -17.61 20.23
CA SER A 36 13.94 -18.56 19.13
C SER A 36 12.55 -19.17 19.29
N VAL A 37 11.53 -18.33 19.21
CA VAL A 37 10.15 -18.78 19.13
C VAL A 37 9.81 -18.83 17.65
N THR A 38 9.95 -20.02 17.09
CA THR A 38 9.19 -20.48 15.95
C THR A 38 7.71 -20.58 16.34
N VAL A 39 7.09 -19.46 16.73
CA VAL A 39 5.64 -19.35 16.61
C VAL A 39 5.41 -19.13 15.13
N GLY A 40 4.79 -20.10 14.49
CA GLY A 40 4.20 -19.95 13.17
C GLY A 40 3.12 -18.87 13.22
N LEU A 41 3.51 -17.60 13.18
CA LEU A 41 2.71 -16.57 12.50
C LEU A 41 2.90 -16.82 11.01
N SER A 42 2.35 -17.93 10.53
CA SER A 42 2.40 -18.40 9.14
C SER A 42 1.51 -17.55 8.21
N GLY A 43 1.40 -16.25 8.48
CA GLY A 43 0.34 -15.42 7.90
C GLY A 43 0.76 -14.05 7.38
N CYS A 44 2.03 -13.66 7.46
CA CYS A 44 2.51 -12.46 6.79
C CYS A 44 3.88 -12.77 6.16
N SER A 45 3.85 -13.34 4.94
CA SER A 45 5.07 -13.41 4.13
C SER A 45 5.37 -12.01 3.64
N THR A 46 6.45 -11.40 4.12
CA THR A 46 6.99 -10.15 3.55
C THR A 46 7.78 -10.40 2.26
N ALA A 47 8.03 -11.67 1.93
CA ALA A 47 8.68 -12.04 0.68
C ALA A 47 7.71 -11.87 -0.50
N PRO A 48 8.18 -11.35 -1.64
CA PRO A 48 7.40 -11.29 -2.87
C PRO A 48 6.81 -12.66 -3.21
N ALA A 49 5.61 -12.65 -3.80
CA ALA A 49 4.88 -13.87 -4.17
C ALA A 49 5.65 -14.75 -5.18
N GLY A 50 6.65 -14.19 -5.87
CA GLY A 50 7.45 -14.89 -6.85
C GLY A 50 6.56 -15.39 -7.99
N ARG A 51 6.82 -16.62 -8.45
CA ARG A 51 5.96 -17.28 -9.43
C ARG A 51 4.84 -18.02 -8.71
N LEU A 52 3.64 -17.48 -8.79
CA LEU A 52 2.45 -18.20 -8.34
C LEU A 52 2.06 -19.29 -9.37
N GLY A 53 1.46 -20.40 -8.91
CA GLY A 53 1.05 -21.50 -9.81
C GLY A 53 0.03 -21.07 -10.86
N ALA A 54 -0.19 -21.85 -11.93
CA ALA A 54 -1.19 -21.56 -12.97
C ALA A 54 -2.61 -21.57 -12.37
N VAL A 55 -2.99 -20.46 -11.73
CA VAL A 55 -4.35 -20.17 -11.32
C VAL A 55 -5.01 -19.53 -12.54
N GLU A 56 -6.28 -19.85 -12.80
CA GLU A 56 -7.11 -19.34 -13.90
C GLU A 56 -7.27 -17.80 -13.93
N THR A 57 -6.61 -17.10 -13.02
CA THR A 57 -6.70 -15.66 -12.77
C THR A 57 -5.42 -14.92 -13.16
N ARG A 58 -4.60 -15.40 -14.12
CA ARG A 58 -3.41 -14.64 -14.60
C ARG A 58 -3.37 -14.38 -16.08
N MET A 59 -2.77 -13.25 -16.42
CA MET A 59 -2.59 -12.82 -17.80
C MET A 59 -1.35 -13.47 -18.42
N ASP A 60 -0.22 -13.54 -17.69
CA ASP A 60 0.97 -14.31 -18.11
C ASP A 60 1.36 -15.35 -17.05
N ALA A 61 1.24 -16.63 -17.38
CA ALA A 61 1.62 -17.75 -16.52
C ALA A 61 3.12 -17.78 -16.15
N ARG A 62 3.95 -16.97 -16.81
CA ARG A 62 5.40 -16.84 -16.58
C ARG A 62 5.75 -15.63 -15.72
N TYR A 63 4.79 -14.76 -15.41
CA TYR A 63 5.06 -13.56 -14.61
C TYR A 63 5.59 -13.93 -13.22
N GLN A 64 6.55 -13.15 -12.75
CA GLN A 64 7.15 -13.30 -11.42
C GLN A 64 6.97 -11.99 -10.65
N PHE A 65 6.23 -12.06 -9.56
CA PHE A 65 6.04 -10.94 -8.65
C PHE A 65 7.34 -10.65 -7.90
N GLN A 66 7.80 -9.42 -8.02
CA GLN A 66 9.09 -8.98 -7.46
C GLN A 66 8.93 -8.03 -6.28
N PHE A 67 7.73 -7.52 -6.03
CA PHE A 67 7.44 -6.63 -4.91
C PHE A 67 6.22 -7.07 -4.09
N LEU A 68 5.10 -7.34 -4.76
CA LEU A 68 3.84 -7.74 -4.13
C LEU A 68 3.95 -9.14 -3.53
N THR A 69 3.44 -9.27 -2.32
CA THR A 69 3.24 -10.54 -1.63
C THR A 69 1.89 -11.15 -2.04
N ALA A 70 1.60 -12.37 -1.61
CA ALA A 70 0.28 -12.97 -1.84
C ALA A 70 -0.85 -12.16 -1.20
N ASP A 71 -0.62 -11.60 0.00
CA ASP A 71 -1.62 -10.77 0.69
C ASP A 71 -1.84 -9.43 -0.02
N ASP A 72 -0.80 -8.87 -0.65
CA ASP A 72 -0.96 -7.63 -1.43
C ASP A 72 -1.74 -7.89 -2.72
N ILE A 73 -1.60 -9.06 -3.31
CA ILE A 73 -2.38 -9.48 -4.48
C ILE A 73 -3.86 -9.58 -4.09
N ASP A 74 -4.18 -10.27 -2.98
CA ASP A 74 -5.54 -10.35 -2.44
C ASP A 74 -6.11 -8.95 -2.13
N LEU A 75 -5.28 -8.04 -1.59
CA LEU A 75 -5.64 -6.64 -1.38
C LEU A 75 -6.05 -5.95 -2.69
N PHE A 76 -5.21 -6.01 -3.73
CA PHE A 76 -5.52 -5.34 -4.99
C PHE A 76 -6.69 -6.00 -5.74
N GLU A 77 -6.82 -7.33 -5.72
CA GLU A 77 -7.98 -8.02 -6.29
C GLU A 77 -9.31 -7.57 -5.66
N ALA A 78 -9.30 -7.27 -4.36
CA ALA A 78 -10.46 -6.73 -3.65
C ALA A 78 -10.71 -5.23 -3.94
N LEU A 79 -9.65 -4.42 -4.06
CA LEU A 79 -9.76 -2.97 -4.27
C LEU A 79 -10.09 -2.59 -5.73
N LEU A 80 -9.58 -3.33 -6.71
CA LEU A 80 -9.72 -3.01 -8.13
C LEU A 80 -11.18 -2.83 -8.59
N PRO A 81 -12.12 -3.72 -8.23
CA PRO A 81 -13.54 -3.53 -8.48
C PRO A 81 -14.11 -2.21 -7.96
N ALA A 82 -13.72 -1.80 -6.76
CA ALA A 82 -14.20 -0.57 -6.13
C ALA A 82 -13.58 0.68 -6.78
N ILE A 83 -12.30 0.62 -7.18
CA ILE A 83 -11.61 1.75 -7.81
C ILE A 83 -12.04 1.94 -9.27
N LEU A 84 -12.17 0.86 -10.03
CA LEU A 84 -12.42 0.92 -11.47
C LEU A 84 -13.92 0.94 -11.82
N GLY A 85 -14.78 0.39 -10.95
CA GLY A 85 -16.23 0.39 -11.15
C GLY A 85 -16.63 -0.13 -12.53
N SER A 86 -17.40 0.68 -13.26
CA SER A 86 -17.92 0.35 -14.60
C SER A 86 -16.87 0.29 -15.71
N ALA A 87 -15.60 0.66 -15.44
CA ALA A 87 -14.52 0.45 -16.40
C ALA A 87 -14.18 -1.03 -16.56
N LEU A 88 -14.51 -1.87 -15.57
CA LEU A 88 -14.42 -3.32 -15.70
C LEU A 88 -15.67 -3.86 -16.40
N THR A 89 -15.45 -4.74 -17.36
CA THR A 89 -16.55 -5.46 -18.02
C THR A 89 -17.28 -6.40 -17.05
N GLU A 90 -18.58 -6.59 -17.26
CA GLU A 90 -19.39 -7.58 -16.52
C GLU A 90 -19.13 -9.03 -16.97
N GLN A 91 -18.44 -9.24 -18.10
CA GLN A 91 -18.12 -10.58 -18.58
C GLN A 91 -17.11 -11.26 -17.63
N PRO A 92 -17.46 -12.37 -16.95
CA PRO A 92 -16.68 -12.88 -15.82
C PRO A 92 -15.22 -13.23 -16.15
N ASN A 93 -14.94 -13.82 -17.31
CA ASN A 93 -13.58 -14.20 -17.70
C ASN A 93 -12.73 -12.97 -18.04
N THR A 94 -13.24 -12.09 -18.89
CA THR A 94 -12.57 -10.86 -19.30
C THR A 94 -12.32 -9.94 -18.09
N ARG A 95 -13.29 -9.85 -17.17
CA ARG A 95 -13.14 -9.13 -15.91
C ARG A 95 -12.00 -9.67 -15.05
N ARG A 96 -11.95 -11.00 -14.87
CA ARG A 96 -10.87 -11.67 -14.13
C ARG A 96 -9.51 -11.40 -14.76
N MET A 97 -9.40 -11.48 -16.08
CA MET A 97 -8.14 -11.18 -16.79
C MET A 97 -7.72 -9.71 -16.67
N ALA A 98 -8.67 -8.78 -16.75
CA ALA A 98 -8.39 -7.35 -16.59
C ALA A 98 -7.86 -7.03 -15.19
N ILE A 99 -8.47 -7.60 -14.14
CA ILE A 99 -8.01 -7.47 -12.75
C ILE A 99 -6.60 -8.05 -12.63
N ALA A 100 -6.41 -9.28 -13.06
CA ALA A 100 -5.13 -9.99 -13.00
C ALA A 100 -3.98 -9.23 -13.68
N GLY A 101 -4.19 -8.82 -14.94
CA GLY A 101 -3.20 -8.06 -15.69
C GLY A 101 -2.89 -6.72 -15.01
N THR A 102 -3.89 -6.09 -14.39
CA THR A 102 -3.66 -4.84 -13.63
C THR A 102 -2.79 -5.09 -12.40
N VAL A 103 -3.01 -6.16 -11.64
CA VAL A 103 -2.16 -6.50 -10.48
C VAL A 103 -0.71 -6.78 -10.91
N GLU A 104 -0.50 -7.52 -11.99
CA GLU A 104 0.84 -7.75 -12.56
C GLU A 104 1.51 -6.42 -12.98
N ARG A 105 0.75 -5.51 -13.58
CA ARG A 105 1.24 -4.18 -13.98
C ARG A 105 1.56 -3.28 -12.77
N ILE A 106 0.80 -3.40 -11.68
CA ILE A 106 1.07 -2.70 -10.41
C ILE A 106 2.43 -3.16 -9.86
N ASP A 107 2.64 -4.47 -9.74
CA ASP A 107 3.93 -5.02 -9.26
C ASP A 107 5.10 -4.54 -10.12
N ALA A 108 5.00 -4.71 -11.44
CA ALA A 108 6.04 -4.31 -12.39
C ALA A 108 6.36 -2.81 -12.31
N SER A 109 5.35 -1.98 -12.03
CA SER A 109 5.52 -0.52 -11.90
C SER A 109 6.20 -0.16 -10.59
N ILE A 110 5.77 -0.74 -9.46
CA ILE A 110 6.36 -0.46 -8.15
C ILE A 110 7.81 -0.92 -8.09
N HIS A 111 8.14 -2.07 -8.71
CA HIS A 111 9.50 -2.58 -8.78
C HIS A 111 10.48 -1.59 -9.46
N LYS A 112 9.97 -0.71 -10.33
CA LYS A 112 10.77 0.34 -10.99
C LYS A 112 10.91 1.63 -10.17
N PHE A 113 10.21 1.76 -9.04
CA PHE A 113 10.32 2.93 -8.18
C PHE A 113 11.63 2.94 -7.41
N GLY A 114 12.06 4.13 -6.96
CA GLY A 114 13.21 4.26 -6.08
C GLY A 114 12.99 3.59 -4.71
N PRO A 115 14.07 3.18 -4.00
CA PRO A 115 13.95 2.41 -2.75
C PRO A 115 13.11 3.06 -1.65
N ALA A 116 13.13 4.40 -1.57
CA ALA A 116 12.32 5.14 -0.60
C ALA A 116 10.81 4.94 -0.85
N ASN A 117 10.36 5.09 -2.10
CA ASN A 117 8.95 4.91 -2.48
C ASN A 117 8.50 3.46 -2.32
N GLN A 118 9.37 2.50 -2.68
CA GLN A 118 9.10 1.07 -2.44
C GLN A 118 8.88 0.79 -0.95
N LYS A 119 9.72 1.37 -0.08
CA LYS A 119 9.58 1.21 1.38
C LYS A 119 8.28 1.80 1.92
N GLU A 120 7.89 2.98 1.46
CA GLU A 120 6.63 3.62 1.88
C GLU A 120 5.41 2.78 1.45
N LEU A 121 5.42 2.25 0.22
CA LEU A 121 4.34 1.37 -0.26
C LEU A 121 4.30 0.04 0.51
N ARG A 122 5.47 -0.54 0.81
CA ARG A 122 5.55 -1.74 1.66
C ARG A 122 4.93 -1.49 3.03
N GLN A 123 5.24 -0.37 3.68
CA GLN A 123 4.65 0.01 4.97
C GLN A 123 3.13 0.18 4.88
N LEU A 124 2.64 0.83 3.81
CA LEU A 124 1.21 0.97 3.57
C LEU A 124 0.52 -0.39 3.42
N PHE A 125 1.09 -1.29 2.62
CA PHE A 125 0.50 -2.60 2.36
C PHE A 125 0.58 -3.50 3.59
N ASP A 126 1.68 -3.49 4.33
CA ASP A 126 1.81 -4.21 5.61
C ASP A 126 0.75 -3.75 6.61
N LEU A 127 0.53 -2.44 6.68
CA LEU A 127 -0.49 -1.84 7.54
C LEU A 127 -1.91 -2.28 7.14
N LEU A 128 -2.19 -2.40 5.84
CA LEU A 128 -3.50 -2.84 5.33
C LEU A 128 -3.68 -4.35 5.39
N ASN A 129 -2.61 -5.14 5.41
CA ASN A 129 -2.66 -6.60 5.44
C ASN A 129 -2.58 -7.17 6.85
N PHE A 130 -1.95 -6.46 7.79
CA PHE A 130 -1.92 -6.85 9.19
C PHE A 130 -3.33 -6.72 9.83
N PRO A 131 -3.94 -7.82 10.32
CA PRO A 131 -5.35 -7.80 10.71
C PRO A 131 -5.73 -6.75 11.76
N PRO A 132 -4.96 -6.54 12.86
CA PRO A 132 -5.30 -5.54 13.85
C PRO A 132 -5.36 -4.12 13.28
N THR A 133 -4.40 -3.75 12.43
CA THR A 133 -4.38 -2.43 11.82
C THR A 133 -5.45 -2.32 10.75
N ARG A 134 -5.61 -3.33 9.87
CA ARG A 134 -6.71 -3.37 8.87
C ARG A 134 -8.07 -3.11 9.51
N VAL A 135 -8.40 -3.80 10.60
CA VAL A 135 -9.68 -3.58 11.29
C VAL A 135 -9.75 -2.17 11.91
N ALA A 136 -8.70 -1.71 12.58
CA ALA A 136 -8.72 -0.42 13.27
C ALA A 136 -8.80 0.77 12.31
N ILE A 137 -8.02 0.77 11.23
CA ILE A 137 -7.86 1.94 10.34
C ILE A 137 -8.68 1.85 9.06
N ALA A 138 -8.83 0.64 8.51
CA ALA A 138 -9.58 0.42 7.27
C ALA A 138 -11.02 0.03 7.58
N ARG A 139 -11.32 -0.42 8.81
CA ARG A 139 -12.64 -0.95 9.23
C ARG A 139 -13.11 -2.11 8.34
N VAL A 140 -12.15 -2.91 7.86
CA VAL A 140 -12.40 -4.12 7.07
C VAL A 140 -12.08 -5.34 7.94
N TRP A 141 -13.14 -6.00 8.40
CA TRP A 141 -13.08 -7.22 9.21
C TRP A 141 -12.57 -8.45 8.46
N PRO A 142 -13.13 -8.82 7.29
CA PRO A 142 -12.64 -9.98 6.57
C PRO A 142 -11.20 -9.77 6.09
N ALA A 143 -10.50 -10.87 5.80
CA ALA A 143 -9.31 -10.81 4.95
C ALA A 143 -9.70 -10.27 3.56
N TRP A 144 -8.78 -9.61 2.86
CA TRP A 144 -9.08 -8.96 1.58
C TRP A 144 -9.65 -9.93 0.53
N ARG A 145 -9.14 -11.16 0.48
CA ARG A 145 -9.68 -12.23 -0.38
C ARG A 145 -11.18 -12.50 -0.18
N ASN A 146 -11.71 -12.21 1.01
CA ASN A 146 -13.10 -12.38 1.39
C ASN A 146 -13.85 -11.04 1.52
N ALA A 147 -13.20 -9.91 1.23
CA ALA A 147 -13.82 -8.60 1.29
C ALA A 147 -14.75 -8.41 0.08
N THR A 148 -15.93 -7.86 0.35
CA THR A 148 -16.89 -7.48 -0.68
C THR A 148 -16.47 -6.16 -1.34
N VAL A 149 -16.98 -5.89 -2.54
CA VAL A 149 -16.73 -4.63 -3.25
C VAL A 149 -17.25 -3.44 -2.42
N GLU A 150 -18.38 -3.60 -1.75
CA GLU A 150 -18.99 -2.58 -0.90
C GLU A 150 -18.11 -2.27 0.34
N GLN A 151 -17.46 -3.28 0.91
CA GLN A 151 -16.52 -3.08 2.02
C GLN A 151 -15.25 -2.35 1.57
N ALA A 152 -14.74 -2.70 0.38
CA ALA A 152 -13.59 -2.04 -0.23
C ALA A 152 -13.91 -0.57 -0.58
N ASP A 153 -15.07 -0.31 -1.20
CA ASP A 153 -15.53 1.03 -1.53
C ASP A 153 -15.72 1.88 -0.27
N ALA A 154 -16.42 1.36 0.74
CA ALA A 154 -16.60 2.07 2.01
C ALA A 154 -15.26 2.37 2.71
N PHE A 155 -14.26 1.49 2.58
CA PHE A 155 -12.90 1.74 3.05
C PHE A 155 -12.24 2.91 2.31
N LEU A 156 -12.24 2.86 0.98
CA LEU A 156 -11.66 3.89 0.13
C LEU A 156 -12.33 5.24 0.38
N GLU A 157 -13.66 5.27 0.51
CA GLU A 157 -14.43 6.49 0.75
C GLU A 157 -14.09 7.13 2.10
N ARG A 158 -13.95 6.33 3.16
CA ARG A 158 -13.51 6.83 4.48
C ARG A 158 -12.12 7.44 4.42
N TRP A 159 -11.20 6.81 3.68
CA TRP A 159 -9.85 7.32 3.53
C TRP A 159 -9.79 8.55 2.62
N ARG A 160 -10.66 8.62 1.60
CA ARG A 160 -10.78 9.77 0.69
C ARG A 160 -11.29 11.02 1.40
N THR A 161 -12.30 10.87 2.26
CA THR A 161 -13.00 11.99 2.91
C THR A 161 -12.54 12.29 4.34
N GLY A 162 -11.70 11.43 4.92
CA GLY A 162 -11.17 11.61 6.27
C GLY A 162 -10.35 12.89 6.41
N SER A 163 -10.31 13.46 7.62
CA SER A 163 -9.55 14.68 7.93
C SER A 163 -8.07 14.43 8.26
N ILE A 164 -7.67 13.16 8.36
CA ILE A 164 -6.29 12.77 8.66
C ILE A 164 -5.54 12.61 7.33
N GLY A 165 -4.62 13.55 7.06
CA GLY A 165 -3.88 13.60 5.79
C GLY A 165 -3.15 12.30 5.42
N LEU A 166 -2.71 11.51 6.41
CA LEU A 166 -2.10 10.19 6.17
C LEU A 166 -3.05 9.24 5.42
N PHE A 167 -4.33 9.20 5.78
CA PHE A 167 -5.31 8.34 5.13
C PHE A 167 -5.67 8.84 3.73
N ASN A 168 -5.79 10.16 3.55
CA ASN A 168 -6.00 10.73 2.20
C ASN A 168 -4.82 10.41 1.27
N ASN A 169 -3.59 10.51 1.78
CA ASN A 169 -2.38 10.16 1.03
C ASN A 169 -2.36 8.67 0.66
N GLY A 170 -2.77 7.79 1.59
CA GLY A 170 -2.92 6.36 1.33
C GLY A 170 -3.96 6.08 0.24
N TYR A 171 -5.14 6.71 0.29
CA TYR A 171 -6.16 6.62 -0.76
C TYR A 171 -5.62 7.08 -2.12
N MET A 172 -4.92 8.22 -2.15
CA MET A 172 -4.33 8.76 -3.37
C MET A 172 -3.28 7.82 -3.95
N ALA A 173 -2.42 7.21 -3.11
CA ALA A 173 -1.41 6.26 -3.55
C ALA A 173 -2.04 5.02 -4.21
N LEU A 174 -3.01 4.39 -3.53
CA LEU A 174 -3.73 3.21 -4.03
C LEU A 174 -4.44 3.51 -5.35
N THR A 175 -5.16 4.64 -5.41
CA THR A 175 -5.93 5.05 -6.58
C THR A 175 -5.02 5.39 -7.75
N LYS A 176 -3.93 6.15 -7.53
CA LYS A 176 -3.00 6.54 -8.62
C LYS A 176 -2.30 5.33 -9.22
N ILE A 177 -1.75 4.45 -8.39
CA ILE A 177 -1.03 3.26 -8.86
C ILE A 177 -1.98 2.36 -9.65
N THR A 178 -3.20 2.16 -9.16
CA THR A 178 -4.24 1.40 -9.85
C THR A 178 -4.60 2.02 -11.20
N ASN A 179 -4.90 3.31 -11.25
CA ASN A 179 -5.30 3.99 -12.48
C ASN A 179 -4.18 4.01 -13.52
N VAL A 180 -2.93 4.23 -13.10
CA VAL A 180 -1.77 4.18 -14.01
C VAL A 180 -1.57 2.76 -14.56
N ALA A 181 -1.70 1.72 -13.72
CA ALA A 181 -1.56 0.34 -14.15
C ALA A 181 -2.68 -0.12 -15.09
N PHE A 182 -3.90 0.41 -14.92
CA PHE A 182 -5.05 0.07 -15.78
C PHE A 182 -5.06 0.90 -17.06
N TYR A 183 -5.19 2.23 -16.96
CA TYR A 183 -5.35 3.12 -18.11
C TYR A 183 -4.03 3.44 -18.84
N GLY A 184 -2.88 3.08 -18.27
CA GLY A 184 -1.58 3.25 -18.94
C GLY A 184 -1.37 2.32 -20.13
N TYR A 185 -2.23 1.31 -20.31
CA TYR A 185 -2.08 0.28 -21.32
C TYR A 185 -3.09 0.43 -22.45
N GLN A 186 -2.63 0.17 -23.68
CA GLN A 186 -3.40 0.40 -24.91
C GLN A 186 -4.78 -0.27 -24.93
N GLU A 187 -4.86 -1.46 -24.34
CA GLU A 187 -6.10 -2.21 -24.17
C GLU A 187 -7.21 -1.41 -23.48
N ASN A 188 -6.88 -0.42 -22.65
CA ASN A 188 -7.84 0.35 -21.85
C ASN A 188 -7.95 1.83 -22.25
N TRP A 189 -7.19 2.31 -23.24
CA TRP A 189 -7.21 3.73 -23.63
C TRP A 189 -8.59 4.21 -24.07
N TYR A 190 -9.36 3.35 -24.74
CA TYR A 190 -10.70 3.69 -25.20
C TYR A 190 -11.65 4.03 -24.04
N LEU A 191 -11.42 3.48 -22.85
CA LEU A 191 -12.23 3.72 -21.65
C LEU A 191 -12.02 5.13 -21.07
N SER A 192 -10.85 5.73 -21.30
CA SER A 192 -10.57 7.12 -20.90
C SER A 192 -10.86 8.13 -22.01
N GLY A 193 -11.33 7.68 -23.18
CA GLY A 193 -11.51 8.51 -24.38
C GLY A 193 -10.18 8.90 -25.05
N TYR A 194 -9.06 8.26 -24.67
CA TYR A 194 -7.78 8.52 -25.29
C TYR A 194 -7.65 7.70 -26.58
N PRO A 195 -7.46 8.34 -27.76
CA PRO A 195 -7.34 7.62 -29.04
C PRO A 195 -5.98 6.94 -29.22
N GLY A 196 -5.05 7.10 -28.27
CA GLY A 196 -3.66 6.70 -28.43
C GLY A 196 -2.77 7.82 -28.99
N PRO A 197 -1.45 7.56 -29.12
CA PRO A 197 -0.55 8.48 -29.77
C PRO A 197 -0.89 8.60 -31.26
N PRO A 198 -0.78 9.80 -31.86
CA PRO A 198 -1.06 9.97 -33.28
C PRO A 198 -0.05 9.19 -34.13
N GLU A 199 -0.49 8.63 -35.26
CA GLU A 199 0.33 7.76 -36.11
C GLU A 199 1.67 8.38 -36.51
N TRP A 200 1.69 9.68 -36.82
CA TRP A 200 2.93 10.37 -37.19
C TRP A 200 3.98 10.32 -36.06
N ALA A 201 3.55 10.39 -34.80
CA ALA A 201 4.45 10.36 -33.66
C ALA A 201 5.00 8.95 -33.42
N VAL A 202 4.14 7.93 -33.59
CA VAL A 202 4.53 6.52 -33.52
C VAL A 202 5.60 6.21 -34.59
N ASN A 203 5.42 6.72 -35.81
CA ASN A 203 6.35 6.50 -36.91
C ASN A 203 7.69 7.25 -36.74
N ALA A 204 7.63 8.48 -36.22
CA ALA A 204 8.80 9.35 -36.09
C ALA A 204 9.71 8.99 -34.91
N LEU A 205 9.15 8.53 -33.79
CA LEU A 205 9.86 8.45 -32.52
C LEU A 205 10.40 7.03 -32.22
N PRO A 206 11.73 6.86 -31.98
CA PRO A 206 12.34 5.55 -31.78
C PRO A 206 11.77 4.73 -30.64
N GLN A 207 11.27 5.37 -29.57
CA GLN A 207 10.72 4.68 -28.41
C GLN A 207 9.46 3.85 -28.71
N PHE A 208 8.76 4.10 -29.82
CA PHE A 208 7.60 3.31 -30.22
C PHE A 208 7.94 2.13 -31.15
N ARG A 209 9.21 2.02 -31.59
CA ARG A 209 9.63 0.94 -32.52
C ARG A 209 9.95 -0.38 -31.81
N ASN A 210 10.13 -0.34 -30.50
CA ASN A 210 10.51 -1.47 -29.65
C ASN A 210 9.51 -1.72 -28.50
N ALA A 211 8.32 -1.12 -28.58
CA ALA A 211 7.27 -1.23 -27.56
C ALA A 211 6.44 -2.50 -27.75
#